data_AF-R7C2I5-F1
#
_entry.id   AF-R7C2I5-F1
#
_cell.length_a   1.000
_cell.length_b   1.000
_cell.length_c   1.000
_cell.angle_alpha   90.00
_cell.angle_beta   90.00
_cell.angle_gamma   90.00
#
_symmetry.space_group_name_H-M   'P 1'
#
loop_
_entity.id
_entity.type
_entity.pdbx_description
1 polymer ?
#
loop_
_entity_poly.entity_id
_entity_poly.type
_entity_poly.pdbx_seq_one_letter_code
_entity_poly.pdbx_strand_id
1 'polypeptide(L)'
;MSLLLNHPVLTVRIHAGLNAASVLAGLAGLMRSPFFSLTELAREKFPALTSDVELVDSHVNGIAGVTCRIACPAPAGHVHRSVADIARMMDESTLSAAAREKADAVWQVLAKAEASVHGASPDKVHFHEVGRTANVVAIGLIAELFTTLNPEGFFASAVPLGDGSVNCAHGAVPNPAPALFAMLDNVAVRGFSGIGEAVTPTGLAVLLGLGATFGAWPEMTVKHHVTAYAPDKVFAYCANGLLFALGDKA
;
A
#
# COMPACT_ATOMS: atom_id res chain seq x y z
N MET A 1 22.21 -3.53 -31.23
CA MET A 1 22.78 -4.03 -29.96
C MET A 1 22.05 -3.31 -28.82
N SER A 2 20.76 -3.62 -28.62
CA SER A 2 20.00 -3.16 -27.47
C SER A 2 20.36 -4.11 -26.34
N LEU A 3 21.05 -3.60 -25.33
CA LEU A 3 21.06 -4.26 -24.03
C LEU A 3 19.59 -4.31 -23.60
N LEU A 4 18.95 -5.47 -23.73
CA LEU A 4 17.67 -5.76 -23.10
C LEU A 4 17.88 -5.46 -21.62
N LEU A 5 17.35 -4.31 -21.16
CA LEU A 5 17.25 -4.03 -19.74
C LEU A 5 16.27 -5.07 -19.21
N ASN A 6 16.79 -6.15 -18.61
CA ASN A 6 15.94 -7.10 -17.91
C ASN A 6 15.32 -6.34 -16.72
N HIS A 7 14.03 -6.08 -16.83
CA HIS A 7 13.26 -5.52 -15.74
C HIS A 7 13.03 -6.60 -14.68
N PRO A 8 13.14 -6.28 -13.38
CA PRO A 8 13.03 -7.30 -12.35
C PRO A 8 11.58 -7.76 -12.19
N VAL A 9 11.41 -8.95 -11.61
CA VAL A 9 10.13 -9.43 -11.09
C VAL A 9 10.01 -9.03 -9.62
N LEU A 10 8.89 -8.40 -9.26
CA LEU A 10 8.54 -8.08 -7.89
C LEU A 10 7.47 -9.06 -7.38
N THR A 11 7.63 -9.56 -6.16
CA THR A 11 6.64 -10.41 -5.52
C THR A 11 6.43 -10.02 -4.07
N VAL A 12 5.18 -10.17 -3.62
CA VAL A 12 4.77 -9.96 -2.23
C VAL A 12 3.95 -11.15 -1.71
N ARG A 13 4.41 -11.77 -0.64
CA ARG A 13 3.64 -12.78 0.10
C ARG A 13 3.02 -12.14 1.32
N ILE A 14 1.69 -12.23 1.41
CA ILE A 14 0.87 -11.45 2.33
C ILE A 14 0.40 -12.37 3.45
N HIS A 15 1.04 -12.28 4.63
CA HIS A 15 0.66 -13.08 5.79
C HIS A 15 -0.40 -12.38 6.63
N ALA A 16 -0.17 -11.11 6.99
CA ALA A 16 -1.10 -10.18 7.62
C ALA A 16 -0.53 -8.75 7.60
N GLY A 17 -1.38 -7.75 7.83
CA GLY A 17 -0.97 -6.35 7.95
C GLY A 17 -0.76 -5.65 6.61
N LEU A 18 -1.47 -6.05 5.55
CA LEU A 18 -1.40 -5.36 4.26
C LEU A 18 -2.11 -4.00 4.33
N ASN A 19 -1.32 -2.93 4.34
CA ASN A 19 -1.78 -1.54 4.21
C ASN A 19 -0.75 -0.71 3.43
N ALA A 20 -1.12 0.51 3.03
CA ALA A 20 -0.20 1.38 2.26
C ALA A 20 1.17 1.57 2.95
N ALA A 21 1.21 1.80 4.26
CA ALA A 21 2.47 1.99 5.00
C ALA A 21 3.37 0.75 4.95
N SER A 22 2.82 -0.45 5.11
CA SER A 22 3.57 -1.71 5.02
C SER A 22 4.06 -2.01 3.60
N VAL A 23 3.30 -1.60 2.56
CA VAL A 23 3.76 -1.71 1.16
C VAL A 23 4.89 -0.73 0.90
N LEU A 24 4.77 0.52 1.37
CA LEU A 24 5.85 1.51 1.29
C LEU A 24 7.12 0.98 1.99
N ALA A 25 6.97 0.38 3.17
CA ALA A 25 8.08 -0.21 3.92
C ALA A 25 8.75 -1.35 3.14
N GLY A 26 7.97 -2.19 2.47
CA GLY A 26 8.48 -3.26 1.62
C GLY A 26 9.29 -2.73 0.43
N LEU A 27 8.73 -1.78 -0.32
CA LEU A 27 9.42 -1.19 -1.48
C LEU A 27 10.69 -0.42 -1.05
N ALA A 28 10.59 0.42 -0.03
CA ALA A 28 11.73 1.15 0.50
C ALA A 28 12.79 0.23 1.10
N GLY A 29 12.37 -0.86 1.74
CA GLY A 29 13.27 -1.88 2.27
C GLY A 29 14.06 -2.63 1.20
N LEU A 30 13.44 -2.93 0.05
CA LEU A 30 14.14 -3.50 -1.11
C LEU A 30 15.18 -2.54 -1.71
N MET A 31 14.95 -1.24 -1.57
CA MET A 31 15.80 -0.17 -2.11
C MET A 31 16.70 0.50 -1.05
N ARG A 32 16.82 -0.09 0.14
CA ARG A 32 17.49 0.54 1.28
C ARG A 32 18.94 0.87 0.94
N SER A 33 19.32 2.13 1.14
CA SER A 33 20.66 2.65 0.88
C SER A 33 21.00 3.70 1.95
N PRO A 34 22.28 3.83 2.37
CA PRO A 34 22.72 4.90 3.29
C PRO A 34 22.42 6.31 2.78
N PHE A 35 22.25 6.48 1.47
CA PHE A 35 21.98 7.77 0.82
C PHE A 35 20.50 7.98 0.46
N PHE A 36 19.62 7.07 0.87
CA PHE A 36 18.20 7.13 0.57
C PHE A 36 17.40 7.45 1.84
N SER A 37 16.71 8.59 1.82
CA SER A 37 15.82 9.05 2.89
C SER A 37 14.40 9.18 2.36
N LEU A 38 13.47 8.44 2.97
CA LEU A 38 12.05 8.57 2.65
C LEU A 38 11.50 9.94 3.03
N THR A 39 11.99 10.57 4.10
CA THR A 39 11.59 11.92 4.48
C THR A 39 12.04 12.96 3.45
N GLU A 40 13.26 12.84 2.92
CA GLU A 40 13.73 13.74 1.86
C GLU A 40 12.94 13.54 0.57
N LEU A 41 12.69 12.28 0.19
CA LEU A 41 11.84 11.96 -0.96
C LEU A 41 10.42 12.49 -0.78
N ALA A 42 9.83 12.36 0.41
CA ALA A 42 8.50 12.89 0.72
C ALA A 42 8.45 14.41 0.57
N ARG A 43 9.47 15.13 1.06
CA ARG A 43 9.57 16.59 0.92
C ARG A 43 9.78 17.03 -0.52
N GLU A 44 10.58 16.28 -1.28
CA GLU A 44 10.79 16.55 -2.70
C GLU A 44 9.48 16.36 -3.47
N LYS A 45 8.82 15.22 -3.29
CA LYS A 45 7.63 14.82 -4.07
C LYS A 45 6.35 15.52 -3.63
N PHE A 46 6.25 15.92 -2.37
CA PHE A 46 5.08 16.61 -1.82
C PHE A 46 5.49 17.90 -1.08
N PRO A 47 6.01 18.92 -1.78
CA PRO A 47 6.54 20.13 -1.14
C PRO A 47 5.46 20.94 -0.41
N ALA A 48 4.20 20.81 -0.81
CA ALA A 48 3.05 21.45 -0.17
C ALA A 48 2.55 20.71 1.08
N LEU A 49 3.01 19.47 1.34
CA LEU A 49 2.56 18.65 2.45
C LEU A 49 3.68 18.42 3.46
N THR A 50 3.51 18.98 4.66
CA THR A 50 4.39 18.65 5.78
C THR A 50 4.20 17.18 6.17
N SER A 51 5.25 16.37 5.98
CA SER A 51 5.27 14.98 6.38
C SER A 51 6.68 14.56 6.82
N ASP A 52 6.71 13.59 7.72
CA ASP A 52 7.91 12.85 8.08
C ASP A 52 7.65 11.37 7.81
N VAL A 53 8.55 10.74 7.05
CA VAL A 53 8.37 9.38 6.54
C VAL A 53 9.63 8.60 6.83
N GLU A 54 9.59 7.78 7.87
CA GLU A 54 10.76 7.03 8.31
C GLU A 54 10.60 5.55 7.99
N LEU A 55 11.61 4.96 7.37
CA LEU A 55 11.80 3.51 7.33
C LEU A 55 12.57 3.10 8.59
N VAL A 56 11.94 2.33 9.48
CA VAL A 56 12.55 1.91 10.75
C VAL A 56 12.64 0.40 10.83
N ASP A 57 13.70 -0.08 11.48
CA ASP A 57 13.83 -1.49 11.83
C ASP A 57 12.75 -1.88 12.84
N SER A 58 12.17 -3.06 12.65
CA SER A 58 11.06 -3.56 13.45
C SER A 58 11.21 -5.05 13.73
N HIS A 59 10.67 -5.48 14.86
CA HIS A 59 10.66 -6.87 15.29
C HIS A 59 9.25 -7.25 15.72
N VAL A 60 8.66 -8.24 15.06
CA VAL A 60 7.36 -8.78 15.44
C VAL A 60 7.55 -10.24 15.81
N ASN A 61 7.20 -10.60 17.04
CA ASN A 61 7.38 -11.95 17.60
C ASN A 61 8.81 -12.51 17.40
N GLY A 62 9.82 -11.65 17.54
CA GLY A 62 11.23 -12.02 17.37
C GLY A 62 11.74 -12.09 15.93
N ILE A 63 10.88 -11.82 14.93
CA ILE A 63 11.27 -11.82 13.51
C ILE A 63 11.60 -10.40 13.09
N ALA A 64 12.85 -10.19 12.66
CA ALA A 64 13.33 -8.90 12.15
C ALA A 64 12.66 -8.53 10.81
N GLY A 65 12.51 -7.23 10.59
CA GLY A 65 11.97 -6.64 9.37
C GLY A 65 11.98 -5.12 9.46
N VAL A 66 11.16 -4.47 8.64
CA VAL A 66 11.04 -3.00 8.60
C VAL A 66 9.58 -2.57 8.69
N THR A 67 9.35 -1.33 9.10
CA THR A 67 8.05 -0.67 8.98
C THR A 67 8.23 0.79 8.59
N CYS A 68 7.19 1.40 8.04
CA CYS A 68 7.17 2.83 7.73
C CYS A 68 6.28 3.57 8.72
N ARG A 69 6.85 4.58 9.37
CA ARG A 69 6.09 5.54 10.18
C ARG A 69 5.88 6.79 9.35
N ILE A 70 4.63 7.22 9.25
CA ILE A 70 4.23 8.39 8.48
C ILE A 70 3.57 9.36 9.44
N ALA A 71 4.30 10.41 9.82
CA ALA A 71 3.77 11.49 10.62
C ALA A 71 3.37 12.65 9.70
N CYS A 72 2.11 13.06 9.79
CA CYS A 72 1.62 14.27 9.15
C CYS A 72 0.91 15.11 10.21
N PRO A 73 1.06 16.45 10.21
CA PRO A 73 0.24 17.30 11.04
C PRO A 73 -1.24 17.03 10.76
N ALA A 74 -1.98 16.61 11.77
CA ALA A 74 -3.42 16.43 11.65
C ALA A 74 -4.10 17.80 11.80
N PRO A 75 -5.00 18.20 10.89
CA PRO A 75 -5.94 19.28 11.17
C PRO A 75 -6.78 18.92 12.41
N ALA A 76 -7.25 19.92 13.16
CA ALA A 76 -8.19 19.66 14.24
C ALA A 76 -9.51 19.09 13.67
N GLY A 77 -9.85 17.84 14.01
CA GLY A 77 -11.11 17.17 13.65
C GLY A 77 -11.01 16.07 12.58
N HIS A 78 -12.16 15.48 12.23
CA HIS A 78 -12.26 14.51 11.12
C HIS A 78 -12.14 15.23 9.78
N VAL A 79 -11.09 14.92 9.01
CA VAL A 79 -10.89 15.47 7.67
C VAL A 79 -11.62 14.59 6.66
N HIS A 80 -12.74 15.06 6.13
CA HIS A 80 -13.36 14.50 4.94
C HIS A 80 -12.68 15.09 3.70
N ARG A 81 -12.15 14.24 2.82
CA ARG A 81 -11.59 14.69 1.54
C ARG A 81 -12.40 14.14 0.39
N SER A 82 -12.80 15.02 -0.52
CA SER A 82 -13.39 14.59 -1.79
C SER A 82 -12.32 13.98 -2.71
N VAL A 83 -12.75 13.26 -3.76
CA VAL A 83 -11.83 12.84 -4.83
C VAL A 83 -11.11 14.05 -5.46
N ALA A 84 -11.79 15.19 -5.60
CA ALA A 84 -11.20 16.42 -6.11
C ALA A 84 -10.09 16.97 -5.20
N ASP A 85 -10.24 16.85 -3.87
CA ASP A 85 -9.19 17.25 -2.92
C ASP A 85 -7.94 16.39 -3.08
N ILE A 86 -8.11 15.08 -3.24
CA ILE A 86 -6.98 14.17 -3.47
C ILE A 86 -6.31 14.49 -4.80
N ALA A 87 -7.07 14.65 -5.88
CA ALA A 87 -6.53 15.00 -7.20
C ALA A 87 -5.71 16.30 -7.14
N ARG A 88 -6.21 17.33 -6.45
CA ARG A 88 -5.48 18.58 -6.24
C ARG A 88 -4.18 18.38 -5.46
N MET A 89 -4.18 17.58 -4.39
CA MET A 89 -2.94 17.27 -3.65
C MET A 89 -1.91 16.53 -4.53
N MET A 90 -2.38 15.70 -5.47
CA MET A 90 -1.52 15.03 -6.44
C MET A 90 -1.04 16.00 -7.54
N ASP A 91 -1.84 16.98 -7.94
CA ASP A 91 -1.45 18.04 -8.89
C ASP A 91 -0.40 18.99 -8.32
N GLU A 92 -0.45 19.24 -7.01
CA GLU A 92 0.54 20.03 -6.27
C GLU A 92 1.83 19.23 -5.95
N SER A 93 1.85 17.92 -6.25
CA SER A 93 3.03 17.06 -6.09
C SER A 93 4.02 17.23 -7.26
N THR A 94 5.26 16.80 -7.06
CA THR A 94 6.31 16.75 -8.11
C THR A 94 6.63 15.32 -8.54
N LEU A 95 5.66 14.40 -8.38
CA LEU A 95 5.77 13.03 -8.86
C LEU A 95 6.08 13.00 -10.37
N SER A 96 6.88 12.02 -10.79
CA SER A 96 7.08 11.78 -12.23
C SER A 96 5.73 11.47 -12.90
N ALA A 97 5.60 11.75 -14.20
CA ALA A 97 4.35 11.47 -14.92
C ALA A 97 3.92 10.00 -14.81
N ALA A 98 4.88 9.07 -14.87
CA ALA A 98 4.63 7.64 -14.70
C ALA A 98 4.21 7.28 -13.26
N ALA A 99 4.83 7.89 -12.24
CA ALA A 99 4.39 7.69 -10.86
C ALA A 99 3.01 8.30 -10.60
N ARG A 100 2.70 9.45 -11.21
CA ARG A 100 1.39 10.07 -11.12
C ARG A 100 0.29 9.17 -11.68
N GLU A 101 0.51 8.60 -12.86
CA GLU A 101 -0.43 7.65 -13.48
C GLU A 101 -0.71 6.45 -12.57
N LYS A 102 0.34 5.88 -11.95
CA LYS A 102 0.20 4.76 -11.01
C LYS A 102 -0.54 5.15 -9.74
N ALA A 103 -0.24 6.31 -9.17
CA ALA A 103 -0.94 6.80 -7.98
C ALA A 103 -2.43 7.06 -8.28
N ASP A 104 -2.74 7.65 -9.44
CA ASP A 104 -4.11 7.87 -9.89
C ASP A 104 -4.86 6.54 -10.10
N ALA A 105 -4.20 5.50 -10.65
CA ALA A 105 -4.78 4.17 -10.77
C ALA A 105 -5.18 3.57 -9.41
N VAL A 106 -4.33 3.73 -8.38
CA VAL A 106 -4.64 3.30 -7.00
C VAL A 106 -5.84 4.09 -6.43
N TRP A 107 -5.87 5.40 -6.61
CA TRP A 107 -6.97 6.24 -6.16
C TRP A 107 -8.29 5.95 -6.89
N GLN A 108 -8.24 5.63 -8.18
CA GLN A 108 -9.42 5.21 -8.94
C GLN A 108 -10.01 3.90 -8.42
N VAL A 109 -9.18 2.95 -7.99
CA VAL A 109 -9.65 1.71 -7.36
C VAL A 109 -10.40 2.03 -6.06
N LEU A 110 -9.82 2.87 -5.18
CA LEU A 110 -10.48 3.30 -3.94
C LEU A 110 -11.78 4.08 -4.21
N ALA A 111 -11.77 5.02 -5.15
CA ALA A 111 -12.93 5.83 -5.48
C ALA A 111 -14.10 4.97 -5.96
N LYS A 112 -13.85 3.95 -6.81
CA LYS A 112 -14.88 3.02 -7.28
C LYS A 112 -15.45 2.17 -6.13
N ALA A 113 -14.59 1.69 -5.23
CA ALA A 113 -15.01 0.90 -4.08
C ALA A 113 -15.92 1.70 -3.14
N GLU A 114 -15.50 2.90 -2.77
CA GLU A 114 -16.25 3.80 -1.90
C GLU A 114 -17.56 4.26 -2.56
N ALA A 115 -17.55 4.52 -3.87
CA ALA A 115 -18.76 4.84 -4.64
C ALA A 115 -19.81 3.73 -4.56
N SER A 116 -19.35 2.47 -4.69
CA SER A 116 -20.21 1.28 -4.56
C SER A 116 -20.82 1.18 -3.16
N VAL A 117 -20.00 1.34 -2.11
CA VAL A 117 -20.45 1.28 -0.71
C VAL A 117 -21.46 2.38 -0.38
N HIS A 118 -21.26 3.58 -0.94
CA HIS A 118 -22.09 4.75 -0.64
C HIS A 118 -23.25 4.98 -1.63
N GLY A 119 -23.41 4.12 -2.65
CA GLY A 119 -24.43 4.31 -3.69
C GLY A 119 -24.27 5.63 -4.46
N ALA A 120 -23.04 6.10 -4.61
CA ALA A 120 -22.69 7.38 -5.22
C ALA A 120 -21.95 7.17 -6.55
N SER A 121 -21.77 8.24 -7.32
CA SER A 121 -20.83 8.23 -8.44
C SER A 121 -19.39 8.48 -7.92
N PRO A 122 -18.34 7.91 -8.56
CA PRO A 122 -16.96 8.05 -8.07
C PRO A 122 -16.50 9.50 -7.85
N ASP A 123 -16.96 10.45 -8.66
CA ASP A 123 -16.67 11.88 -8.56
C ASP A 123 -17.29 12.55 -7.32
N LYS A 124 -18.27 11.93 -6.67
CA LYS A 124 -18.99 12.46 -5.49
C LYS A 124 -18.64 11.77 -4.19
N VAL A 125 -17.63 10.90 -4.20
CA VAL A 125 -17.17 10.19 -3.01
C VAL A 125 -16.40 11.13 -2.08
N HIS A 126 -16.67 11.00 -0.79
CA HIS A 126 -15.85 11.56 0.28
C HIS A 126 -15.10 10.44 0.99
N PHE A 127 -13.79 10.52 0.97
CA PHE A 127 -12.93 9.60 1.69
C PHE A 127 -12.86 9.99 3.17
N HIS A 128 -13.29 9.08 4.04
CA HIS A 128 -13.30 9.30 5.49
C HIS A 128 -11.99 8.83 6.14
N GLU A 129 -11.58 7.60 5.83
CA GLU A 129 -10.41 6.98 6.45
C GLU A 129 -9.24 6.83 5.48
N VAL A 130 -9.56 6.59 4.21
CA VAL A 130 -8.55 6.37 3.17
C VAL A 130 -7.95 7.69 2.67
N GLY A 131 -8.66 8.82 2.78
CA GLY A 131 -8.23 10.14 2.29
C GLY A 131 -7.29 10.92 3.20
N ARG A 132 -6.76 10.30 4.26
CA ARG A 132 -5.82 10.94 5.19
C ARG A 132 -4.53 11.35 4.49
N THR A 133 -3.89 12.42 4.96
CA THR A 133 -2.65 12.95 4.33
C THR A 133 -1.56 11.89 4.29
N ALA A 134 -1.44 11.08 5.35
CA ALA A 134 -0.50 9.97 5.41
C ALA A 134 -0.69 8.96 4.27
N ASN A 135 -1.94 8.68 3.84
CA ASN A 135 -2.20 7.78 2.72
C ASN A 135 -1.89 8.42 1.37
N VAL A 136 -2.12 9.73 1.21
CA VAL A 136 -1.72 10.47 0.00
C VAL A 136 -0.21 10.41 -0.18
N VAL A 137 0.55 10.73 0.86
CA VAL A 137 2.01 10.64 0.85
C VAL A 137 2.45 9.19 0.62
N ALA A 138 1.86 8.21 1.32
CA ALA A 138 2.22 6.80 1.16
C ALA A 138 2.01 6.30 -0.28
N ILE A 139 0.82 6.51 -0.86
CA ILE A 139 0.47 6.04 -2.21
C ILE A 139 1.35 6.72 -3.26
N GLY A 140 1.61 8.02 -3.11
CA GLY A 140 2.52 8.73 -4.01
C GLY A 140 3.95 8.19 -3.97
N LEU A 141 4.51 7.98 -2.78
CA LEU A 141 5.86 7.42 -2.64
C LEU A 141 5.93 5.97 -3.10
N ILE A 142 4.91 5.16 -2.84
CA ILE A 142 4.79 3.81 -3.41
C ILE A 142 4.85 3.87 -4.94
N ALA A 143 4.10 4.79 -5.56
CA ALA A 143 4.08 4.93 -7.00
C ALA A 143 5.44 5.39 -7.57
N GLU A 144 6.14 6.29 -6.88
CA GLU A 144 7.48 6.75 -7.26
C GLU A 144 8.52 5.62 -7.15
N LEU A 145 8.51 4.87 -6.04
CA LEU A 145 9.42 3.74 -5.84
C LEU A 145 9.12 2.60 -6.81
N PHE A 146 7.85 2.27 -7.03
CA PHE A 146 7.44 1.24 -7.98
C PHE A 146 7.82 1.64 -9.42
N THR A 147 7.68 2.91 -9.78
CA THR A 147 8.13 3.44 -11.08
C THR A 147 9.64 3.36 -11.22
N THR A 148 10.38 3.62 -10.13
CA THR A 148 11.85 3.53 -10.11
C THR A 148 12.33 2.08 -10.25
N LEU A 149 11.69 1.15 -9.55
CA LEU A 149 11.96 -0.29 -9.67
C LEU A 149 11.61 -0.83 -11.05
N ASN A 150 10.56 -0.26 -11.65
CA ASN A 150 10.02 -0.61 -12.97
C ASN A 150 9.96 -2.14 -13.21
N PRO A 151 9.23 -2.90 -12.38
CA PRO A 151 9.20 -4.35 -12.50
C PRO A 151 8.44 -4.78 -13.76
N GLU A 152 8.91 -5.84 -14.43
CA GLU A 152 8.21 -6.47 -15.57
C GLU A 152 6.90 -7.12 -15.13
N GLY A 153 6.87 -7.62 -13.89
CA GLY A 153 5.70 -8.25 -13.29
C GLY A 153 5.64 -8.05 -11.79
N PHE A 154 4.43 -7.85 -11.28
CA PHE A 154 4.14 -7.75 -9.86
C PHE A 154 3.21 -8.87 -9.43
N PHE A 155 3.70 -9.77 -8.58
CA PHE A 155 2.96 -10.96 -8.15
C PHE A 155 2.60 -10.90 -6.67
N ALA A 156 1.35 -11.20 -6.34
CA ALA A 156 0.86 -11.21 -4.97
C ALA A 156 0.33 -12.60 -4.60
N SER A 157 0.53 -13.02 -3.34
CA SER A 157 -0.20 -14.17 -2.80
C SER A 157 -1.70 -13.88 -2.68
N ALA A 158 -2.50 -14.91 -2.45
CA ALA A 158 -3.86 -14.72 -1.95
C ALA A 158 -3.88 -13.87 -0.67
N VAL A 159 -4.84 -12.93 -0.58
CA VAL A 159 -4.96 -12.01 0.56
C VAL A 159 -5.69 -12.69 1.73
N PRO A 160 -5.20 -12.52 2.98
CA PRO A 160 -5.86 -13.06 4.17
C PRO A 160 -7.13 -12.27 4.52
N LEU A 161 -8.29 -12.92 4.52
CA LEU A 161 -9.55 -12.36 5.03
C LEU A 161 -9.92 -13.03 6.34
N GLY A 162 -10.20 -12.22 7.36
CA GLY A 162 -10.67 -12.68 8.66
C GLY A 162 -12.14 -12.34 8.87
N ASP A 163 -12.76 -13.06 9.79
CA ASP A 163 -14.12 -12.79 10.25
C ASP A 163 -14.14 -11.69 11.34
N GLY A 164 -15.34 -11.34 11.81
CA GLY A 164 -15.56 -10.43 12.94
C GLY A 164 -15.93 -9.02 12.50
N SER A 165 -15.47 -8.02 13.26
CA SER A 165 -15.81 -6.60 13.04
C SER A 165 -14.58 -5.70 13.10
N VAL A 166 -14.61 -4.61 12.32
CA VAL A 166 -13.61 -3.54 12.32
C VAL A 166 -14.30 -2.24 12.76
N ASN A 167 -13.62 -1.44 13.58
CA ASN A 167 -14.13 -0.12 13.96
C ASN A 167 -13.62 0.93 12.97
N CYS A 168 -14.53 1.67 12.38
CA CYS A 168 -14.24 2.75 11.45
C CYS A 168 -15.10 4.00 11.74
N ALA A 169 -14.97 5.03 10.92
CA ALA A 169 -15.78 6.25 10.98
C ALA A 169 -17.31 5.99 10.89
N HIS A 170 -17.70 4.81 10.40
CA HIS A 170 -19.10 4.35 10.33
C HIS A 170 -19.52 3.47 11.52
N GLY A 171 -18.70 3.40 12.58
CA GLY A 171 -18.89 2.51 13.72
C GLY A 171 -18.29 1.13 13.48
N ALA A 172 -18.82 0.11 14.16
CA ALA A 172 -18.40 -1.27 13.96
C ALA A 172 -19.04 -1.82 12.67
N VAL A 173 -18.21 -2.21 11.71
CA VAL A 173 -18.60 -2.82 10.43
C VAL A 173 -18.07 -4.26 10.35
N PRO A 174 -18.62 -5.15 9.50
CA PRO A 174 -18.05 -6.48 9.31
C PRO A 174 -16.58 -6.41 8.86
N ASN A 175 -15.83 -7.47 9.17
CA ASN A 175 -14.51 -7.75 8.60
C ASN A 175 -14.68 -8.74 7.45
N PRO A 176 -14.21 -8.44 6.22
CA PRO A 176 -13.51 -7.22 5.83
C PRO A 176 -14.41 -5.98 5.76
N ALA A 177 -13.82 -4.80 5.96
CA ALA A 177 -14.52 -3.52 5.87
C ALA A 177 -15.19 -3.32 4.49
N PRO A 178 -16.33 -2.60 4.39
CA PRO A 178 -17.13 -2.51 3.17
C PRO A 178 -16.35 -2.10 1.91
N ALA A 179 -15.47 -1.11 2.00
CA ALA A 179 -14.67 -0.66 0.86
C ALA A 179 -13.68 -1.74 0.39
N LEU A 180 -13.10 -2.52 1.31
CA LEU A 180 -12.27 -3.67 0.94
C LEU A 180 -13.12 -4.74 0.26
N PHE A 181 -14.28 -5.06 0.83
CA PHE A 181 -15.19 -6.08 0.28
C PHE A 181 -15.61 -5.75 -1.17
N ALA A 182 -15.88 -4.48 -1.46
CA ALA A 182 -16.23 -3.99 -2.80
C ALA A 182 -15.10 -4.13 -3.85
N MET A 183 -13.87 -4.45 -3.44
CA MET A 183 -12.71 -4.63 -4.33
C MET A 183 -12.33 -6.10 -4.56
N LEU A 184 -13.07 -7.06 -4.01
CA LEU A 184 -12.67 -8.48 -4.02
C LEU A 184 -12.90 -9.20 -5.35
N ASP A 185 -13.60 -8.58 -6.31
CA ASP A 185 -13.81 -9.18 -7.62
C ASP A 185 -12.46 -9.50 -8.29
N ASN A 186 -12.27 -10.78 -8.66
CA ASN A 186 -11.03 -11.33 -9.23
C ASN A 186 -9.80 -11.30 -8.30
N VAL A 187 -9.98 -11.06 -7.01
CA VAL A 187 -8.89 -11.14 -6.01
C VAL A 187 -8.81 -12.57 -5.45
N ALA A 188 -7.61 -13.16 -5.45
CA ALA A 188 -7.42 -14.44 -4.76
C ALA A 188 -7.42 -14.21 -3.24
N VAL A 189 -8.24 -14.97 -2.52
CA VAL A 189 -8.43 -14.82 -1.07
C VAL A 189 -8.12 -16.13 -0.34
N ARG A 190 -7.76 -16.03 0.94
CA ARG A 190 -7.61 -17.17 1.84
C ARG A 190 -8.11 -16.80 3.24
N GLY A 191 -8.50 -17.81 4.02
CA GLY A 191 -8.86 -17.60 5.42
C GLY A 191 -7.69 -17.05 6.24
N PHE A 192 -8.01 -16.16 7.17
CA PHE A 192 -7.12 -15.61 8.18
C PHE A 192 -7.56 -16.10 9.56
N SER A 193 -6.67 -16.78 10.27
CA SER A 193 -6.96 -17.34 11.60
C SER A 193 -6.69 -16.37 12.75
N GLY A 194 -6.13 -15.20 12.48
CA GLY A 194 -5.90 -14.16 13.48
C GLY A 194 -7.12 -13.27 13.70
N ILE A 195 -7.00 -12.34 14.66
CA ILE A 195 -8.05 -11.36 14.96
C ILE A 195 -7.66 -10.00 14.40
N GLY A 196 -8.64 -9.29 13.84
CA GLY A 196 -8.51 -7.92 13.38
C GLY A 196 -8.36 -7.78 11.87
N GLU A 197 -8.12 -6.54 11.45
CA GLU A 197 -8.04 -6.16 10.04
C GLU A 197 -6.64 -6.48 9.48
N ALA A 198 -6.50 -7.68 8.92
CA ALA A 198 -5.27 -8.16 8.29
C ALA A 198 -4.95 -7.46 6.96
N VAL A 199 -5.95 -6.88 6.31
CA VAL A 199 -5.82 -6.15 5.05
C VAL A 199 -6.71 -4.91 5.15
N THR A 200 -6.16 -3.73 4.86
CA THR A 200 -6.92 -2.49 4.78
C THR A 200 -7.37 -2.24 3.34
N PRO A 201 -8.41 -1.41 3.10
CA PRO A 201 -8.76 -0.98 1.75
C PRO A 201 -7.57 -0.38 0.99
N THR A 202 -6.76 0.47 1.64
CA THR A 202 -5.59 1.09 1.01
C THR A 202 -4.52 0.07 0.58
N GLY A 203 -4.31 -0.99 1.36
CA GLY A 203 -3.37 -2.05 1.00
C GLY A 203 -3.79 -2.84 -0.23
N LEU A 204 -5.07 -3.24 -0.29
CA LEU A 204 -5.60 -3.95 -1.47
C LEU A 204 -5.63 -3.05 -2.71
N ALA A 205 -6.02 -1.79 -2.56
CA ALA A 205 -6.05 -0.84 -3.68
C ALA A 205 -4.67 -0.60 -4.29
N VAL A 206 -3.61 -0.61 -3.50
CA VAL A 206 -2.23 -0.51 -4.01
C VAL A 206 -1.89 -1.71 -4.89
N LEU A 207 -2.22 -2.94 -4.47
CA LEU A 207 -1.97 -4.13 -5.28
C LEU A 207 -2.73 -4.06 -6.61
N LEU A 208 -4.01 -3.71 -6.56
CA LEU A 208 -4.88 -3.64 -7.74
C LEU A 208 -4.45 -2.51 -8.69
N GLY A 209 -4.23 -1.30 -8.17
CA GLY A 209 -3.85 -0.14 -8.96
C GLY A 209 -2.47 -0.27 -9.61
N LEU A 210 -1.56 -1.04 -9.00
CA LEU A 210 -0.24 -1.35 -9.58
C LEU A 210 -0.24 -2.61 -10.46
N GLY A 211 -1.40 -3.23 -10.70
CA GLY A 211 -1.53 -4.37 -11.62
C GLY A 211 -0.98 -5.69 -11.08
N ALA A 212 -1.07 -5.93 -9.76
CA ALA A 212 -0.62 -7.19 -9.18
C ALA A 212 -1.41 -8.38 -9.73
N THR A 213 -0.69 -9.42 -10.13
CA THR A 213 -1.27 -10.73 -10.49
C THR A 213 -1.28 -11.63 -9.26
N PHE A 214 -2.45 -12.16 -8.90
CA PHE A 214 -2.59 -13.03 -7.74
C PHE A 214 -2.28 -14.49 -8.07
N GLY A 215 -1.44 -15.15 -7.26
CA GLY A 215 -1.14 -16.57 -7.46
C GLY A 215 0.01 -17.14 -6.61
N ALA A 216 0.59 -18.22 -7.14
CA ALA A 216 1.80 -18.83 -6.60
C ALA A 216 3.02 -17.93 -6.84
N TRP A 217 4.18 -18.36 -6.34
CA TRP A 217 5.44 -17.71 -6.68
C TRP A 217 5.71 -17.83 -8.19
N PRO A 218 6.20 -16.76 -8.84
CA PRO A 218 6.79 -16.89 -10.18
C PRO A 218 8.13 -17.63 -10.08
N GLU A 219 8.55 -18.29 -11.16
CA GLU A 219 9.92 -18.78 -11.28
C GLU A 219 10.88 -17.58 -11.40
N MET A 220 11.77 -17.41 -10.42
CA MET A 220 12.67 -16.28 -10.34
C MET A 220 13.93 -16.59 -9.52
N THR A 221 15.00 -15.85 -9.79
CA THR A 221 16.19 -15.80 -8.92
C THR A 221 16.13 -14.53 -8.06
N VAL A 222 15.87 -14.69 -6.76
CA VAL A 222 15.79 -13.57 -5.82
C VAL A 222 17.15 -12.90 -5.64
N LYS A 223 17.19 -11.56 -5.74
CA LYS A 223 18.38 -10.71 -5.52
C LYS A 223 18.28 -9.89 -4.24
N HIS A 224 17.10 -9.36 -3.96
CA HIS A 224 16.80 -8.59 -2.77
C HIS A 224 15.50 -9.08 -2.14
N HIS A 225 15.42 -9.06 -0.82
CA HIS A 225 14.22 -9.43 -0.09
C HIS A 225 14.12 -8.64 1.20
N VAL A 226 12.90 -8.43 1.68
CA VAL A 226 12.66 -7.76 2.96
C VAL A 226 11.33 -8.23 3.56
N THR A 227 11.29 -8.34 4.88
CA THR A 227 10.04 -8.50 5.63
C THR A 227 9.55 -7.12 6.06
N ALA A 228 8.32 -6.76 5.68
CA ALA A 228 7.69 -5.50 6.04
C ALA A 228 6.49 -5.73 6.97
N TYR A 229 6.33 -4.86 7.98
CA TYR A 229 5.24 -4.93 8.95
C TYR A 229 4.36 -3.69 8.88
N ALA A 230 3.06 -3.88 9.13
CA ALA A 230 2.16 -2.77 9.42
C ALA A 230 2.61 -2.06 10.70
N PRO A 231 2.64 -0.71 10.72
CA PRO A 231 3.00 0.03 11.91
C PRO A 231 2.00 -0.25 13.04
N ASP A 232 2.53 -0.44 14.25
CA ASP A 232 1.78 -0.59 15.50
C ASP A 232 0.71 -1.72 15.52
N LYS A 233 0.83 -2.70 14.62
CA LYS A 233 -0.05 -3.88 14.57
C LYS A 233 0.75 -5.16 14.82
N VAL A 234 0.26 -5.97 15.77
CA VAL A 234 0.69 -7.37 15.97
C VAL A 234 -0.55 -8.24 15.98
N PHE A 235 -0.61 -9.21 15.07
CA PHE A 235 -1.70 -10.16 14.98
C PHE A 235 -1.35 -11.44 15.75
N ALA A 236 -2.12 -11.75 16.79
CA ALA A 236 -1.86 -12.91 17.63
C ALA A 236 -2.09 -14.23 16.88
N TYR A 237 -1.25 -15.23 17.14
CA TYR A 237 -1.36 -16.61 16.66
C TYR A 237 -1.36 -16.79 15.12
N CYS A 238 -0.83 -15.83 14.37
CA CYS A 238 -0.70 -15.97 12.93
C CYS A 238 0.64 -15.41 12.41
N ALA A 239 1.01 -15.80 11.18
CA ALA A 239 2.13 -15.19 10.50
C ALA A 239 1.85 -13.69 10.28
N ASN A 240 2.80 -12.84 10.64
CA ASN A 240 2.71 -11.39 10.54
C ASN A 240 3.54 -10.88 9.36
N GLY A 241 3.11 -9.76 8.78
CA GLY A 241 3.88 -9.01 7.80
C GLY A 241 3.73 -9.48 6.35
N LEU A 242 4.53 -8.83 5.53
CA LEU A 242 4.63 -8.98 4.08
C LEU A 242 6.06 -9.40 3.74
N LEU A 243 6.22 -10.48 2.97
CA LEU A 243 7.53 -10.87 2.45
C LEU A 243 7.66 -10.35 1.02
N PHE A 244 8.50 -9.35 0.83
CA PHE A 244 8.85 -8.81 -0.47
C PHE A 244 10.10 -9.47 -1.00
N ALA A 245 10.11 -9.78 -2.30
CA ALA A 245 11.30 -10.19 -3.01
C ALA A 245 11.35 -9.55 -4.40
N LEU A 246 12.56 -9.19 -4.82
CA LEU A 246 12.88 -8.61 -6.12
C LEU A 246 14.00 -9.45 -6.74
N GLY A 247 13.88 -9.77 -8.02
CA GLY A 247 14.89 -10.57 -8.69
C GLY A 247 14.63 -10.72 -10.18
N ASP A 248 15.39 -11.61 -10.81
CA ASP A 248 15.32 -11.84 -12.25
C ASP A 248 14.38 -13.02 -12.53
N LYS A 249 13.60 -12.94 -13.61
CA LYS A 249 12.82 -14.09 -14.10
C LYS A 249 13.78 -15.23 -14.45
N ALA A 250 13.45 -16.44 -13.99
CA ALA A 250 14.22 -17.65 -14.31
C ALA A 250 13.90 -18.17 -15.71
#